data_AF-R5D822-F1
#
_entry.id   AF-R5D822-F1
#
_cell.length_a   1.000
_cell.length_b   1.000
_cell.length_c   1.000
_cell.angle_alpha   90.00
_cell.angle_beta   90.00
_cell.angle_gamma   90.00
#
_symmetry.space_group_name_H-M   'P 1'
#
loop_
_entity.id
_entity.type
_entity.pdbx_description
1 polymer ?
#
loop_
_entity_poly.entity_id
_entity_poly.type
_entity_poly.pdbx_seq_one_letter_code
_entity_poly.pdbx_strand_id
1 'polypeptide(L)'
;MHADPSGHIFGLALIVIVVVAAIVLTSSTSNSNTSKPESATETPLPPPETKIKSVDVTSQLNKEMTRNAEDLSQVSETFGAWAAMMYFVENVKPGGKWDFKSQAEWSLNPDVIYIYNGNELRYDDIGNIHYGYVGHVLFSEQALLQAGGLVQVYAGTSKLSYYNSWFDDPRDSKMISYGYHLW
;
A
#
# COMPACT_ATOMS: atom_id res chain seq x y z
N MET A 1 -33.65 -4.08 22.52
CA MET A 1 -33.67 -3.13 21.39
C MET A 1 -33.89 -1.75 21.95
N HIS A 2 -32.85 -0.92 21.97
CA HIS A 2 -32.89 0.46 22.46
C HIS A 2 -32.32 1.32 21.34
N ALA A 3 -33.08 2.31 20.88
CA ALA A 3 -32.71 3.22 19.80
C ALA A 3 -32.21 4.54 20.42
N ASP A 4 -31.13 5.07 19.87
CA ASP A 4 -30.64 6.43 20.14
C ASP A 4 -31.52 7.48 19.40
N PRO A 5 -31.71 8.69 19.96
CA PRO A 5 -32.54 9.76 19.39
C PRO A 5 -32.09 10.35 18.03
N SER A 6 -30.99 9.92 17.42
CA SER A 6 -30.49 10.44 16.13
C SER A 6 -30.98 9.71 14.87
N GLY A 7 -31.75 8.62 14.98
CA GLY A 7 -32.46 8.03 13.83
C GLY A 7 -31.60 7.39 12.74
N HIS A 8 -30.29 7.23 12.94
CA HIS A 8 -29.43 6.53 11.98
C HIS A 8 -29.46 5.02 12.24
N ILE A 9 -30.18 4.31 11.37
CA ILE A 9 -30.13 2.86 11.26
C ILE A 9 -28.81 2.52 10.55
N PHE A 10 -27.75 2.21 11.30
CA PHE A 10 -26.57 1.58 10.71
C PHE A 10 -26.97 0.16 10.31
N GLY A 11 -27.32 0.01 9.03
CA GLY A 11 -27.54 -1.29 8.42
C GLY A 11 -26.28 -2.13 8.61
N LEU A 12 -26.42 -3.21 9.37
CA LEU A 12 -25.44 -4.30 9.49
C LEU A 12 -25.01 -4.74 8.09
N ALA A 13 -23.84 -4.28 7.64
CA ALA A 13 -23.18 -4.84 6.48
C ALA A 13 -22.60 -6.20 6.90
N LEU A 14 -23.34 -7.26 6.58
CA LEU A 14 -22.93 -8.65 6.77
C LEU A 14 -21.76 -8.94 5.80
N ILE A 15 -20.51 -8.88 6.29
CA ILE A 15 -19.34 -9.24 5.47
C ILE A 15 -19.21 -10.77 5.46
N VAL A 16 -19.63 -11.40 4.37
CA VAL A 16 -19.41 -12.82 4.09
C VAL A 16 -18.03 -12.96 3.44
N ILE A 17 -17.08 -13.60 4.13
CA ILE A 17 -15.74 -13.89 3.60
C ILE A 17 -15.80 -15.26 2.88
N VAL A 18 -15.66 -15.25 1.55
CA VAL A 18 -15.50 -16.46 0.72
C VAL A 18 -14.05 -16.53 0.22
N VAL A 19 -13.31 -17.55 0.63
CA VAL A 19 -11.93 -17.80 0.18
C VAL A 19 -11.93 -18.92 -0.86
N VAL A 20 -11.56 -18.61 -2.11
CA VAL A 20 -11.28 -19.60 -3.15
C VAL A 20 -9.86 -19.36 -3.67
N ALA A 21 -9.00 -20.37 -3.55
CA ALA A 21 -7.63 -20.33 -4.05
C ALA A 21 -7.49 -21.28 -5.25
N ALA A 22 -7.08 -20.73 -6.40
CA ALA A 22 -6.60 -21.50 -7.54
C ALA A 22 -5.24 -20.95 -7.97
N ILE A 23 -4.23 -21.83 -7.99
CA ILE A 23 -2.85 -21.55 -8.40
C ILE A 23 -2.67 -22.09 -9.81
N VAL A 24 -2.18 -21.27 -10.75
CA VAL A 24 -1.58 -21.73 -12.01
C VAL A 24 -0.28 -20.95 -12.25
N LEU A 25 0.84 -21.68 -12.29
CA LEU A 25 2.15 -21.22 -12.72
C LEU A 25 2.28 -21.34 -14.23
N THR A 26 2.82 -20.32 -14.90
CA THR A 26 3.57 -20.49 -16.16
C THR A 26 4.72 -19.49 -16.25
N SER A 27 5.94 -20.04 -16.36
CA SER A 27 7.17 -19.35 -16.77
C SER A 27 7.22 -19.18 -18.29
N SER A 28 7.83 -18.11 -18.79
CA SER A 28 8.14 -17.95 -20.23
C SER A 28 9.57 -17.46 -20.46
N THR A 29 10.17 -18.04 -21.49
CA THR A 29 11.61 -18.12 -21.78
C THR A 29 12.05 -17.09 -22.84
N SER A 30 13.33 -16.73 -22.75
CA SER A 30 14.21 -15.91 -23.61
C SER A 30 14.20 -16.18 -25.13
N ASN A 31 14.44 -15.12 -25.93
CA ASN A 31 15.44 -14.93 -27.02
C ASN A 31 14.99 -13.83 -28.01
N SER A 32 15.80 -13.02 -28.73
CA SER A 32 17.14 -13.20 -29.32
C SER A 32 17.77 -11.86 -29.84
N ASN A 33 19.11 -11.79 -29.74
CA ASN A 33 20.17 -11.36 -30.68
C ASN A 33 20.18 -10.06 -31.57
N THR A 34 21.30 -9.31 -31.38
CA THR A 34 22.23 -8.60 -32.35
C THR A 34 21.70 -7.48 -33.25
N SER A 35 22.39 -6.36 -33.57
CA SER A 35 23.84 -6.03 -33.68
C SER A 35 24.07 -4.48 -33.66
N LYS A 36 25.35 -4.07 -33.48
CA LYS A 36 25.94 -2.69 -33.48
C LYS A 36 26.70 -2.43 -34.83
N PRO A 37 26.80 -1.19 -35.40
CA PRO A 37 27.91 -0.20 -35.20
C PRO A 37 27.47 1.30 -35.23
N GLU A 38 27.92 2.18 -34.33
CA GLU A 38 29.11 3.08 -34.34
C GLU A 38 28.94 4.48 -35.00
N SER A 39 29.01 5.50 -34.13
CA SER A 39 29.59 6.86 -34.21
C SER A 39 29.17 7.89 -35.28
N ALA A 40 28.58 8.99 -34.81
CA ALA A 40 28.86 10.35 -35.30
C ALA A 40 28.81 11.34 -34.13
N THR A 41 29.87 12.12 -33.97
CA THR A 41 30.07 13.11 -32.92
C THR A 41 29.23 14.36 -33.20
N GLU A 42 28.11 14.54 -32.50
CA GLU A 42 27.37 15.81 -32.45
C GLU A 42 27.59 16.50 -31.09
N THR A 43 27.91 17.79 -31.16
CA THR A 43 28.10 18.70 -30.02
C THR A 43 26.83 18.71 -29.13
N PRO A 44 26.90 18.64 -27.79
CA PRO A 44 25.70 18.51 -26.96
C PRO A 44 24.82 19.75 -27.05
N LEU A 45 23.64 19.59 -27.65
CA LEU A 45 22.52 20.50 -27.41
C LEU A 45 22.18 20.45 -25.92
N PRO A 46 21.79 21.59 -25.29
CA PRO A 46 21.30 21.57 -23.93
C PRO A 46 20.16 20.52 -23.82
N PRO A 47 20.12 19.68 -22.77
CA PRO A 47 19.11 18.65 -22.65
C PRO A 47 17.73 19.28 -22.80
N PRO A 48 16.82 18.73 -23.63
CA PRO A 48 15.45 19.18 -23.62
C PRO A 48 14.92 19.04 -22.19
N GLU A 49 14.32 20.09 -21.63
CA GLU A 49 13.62 19.99 -20.35
C GLU A 49 12.52 18.94 -20.49
N THR A 50 12.82 17.73 -20.05
CA THR A 50 11.87 16.62 -20.03
C THR A 50 10.79 17.00 -19.04
N LYS A 51 9.63 17.39 -19.54
CA LYS A 51 8.45 17.69 -18.72
C LYS A 51 8.02 16.39 -18.05
N ILE A 52 8.58 16.07 -16.87
CA ILE A 52 8.21 14.86 -16.14
C ILE A 52 6.75 15.02 -15.74
N LYS A 53 5.91 14.07 -16.17
CA LYS A 53 4.49 14.06 -15.84
C LYS A 53 4.39 13.81 -14.34
N SER A 54 3.97 14.82 -13.59
CA SER A 54 3.70 14.71 -12.16
C SER A 54 2.19 14.62 -11.89
N VAL A 55 1.81 13.82 -10.90
CA VAL A 55 0.42 13.66 -10.44
C VAL A 55 0.35 13.92 -8.94
N ASP A 56 -0.43 14.92 -8.53
CA ASP A 56 -0.66 15.20 -7.11
C ASP A 56 -1.73 14.25 -6.54
N VAL A 57 -1.33 13.44 -5.57
CA VAL A 57 -2.19 12.44 -4.91
C VAL A 57 -2.57 12.85 -3.50
N THR A 58 -2.24 14.06 -3.06
CA THR A 58 -2.41 14.53 -1.68
C THR A 58 -3.83 14.33 -1.16
N SER A 59 -4.83 14.86 -1.88
CA SER A 59 -6.24 14.76 -1.46
C SER A 59 -6.75 13.32 -1.47
N GLN A 60 -6.37 12.54 -2.49
CA GLN A 60 -6.77 11.14 -2.62
C GLN A 60 -6.18 10.29 -1.51
N LEU A 61 -4.87 10.43 -1.26
CA LEU A 61 -4.17 9.67 -0.22
C LEU A 61 -4.67 10.06 1.18
N ASN A 62 -4.86 11.34 1.48
CA ASN A 62 -5.42 11.78 2.77
C ASN A 62 -6.81 11.18 3.00
N LYS A 63 -7.69 11.24 2.00
CA LYS A 63 -9.04 10.67 2.11
C LYS A 63 -9.00 9.16 2.40
N GLU A 64 -8.18 8.42 1.67
CA GLU A 64 -8.09 6.96 1.82
C GLU A 64 -7.42 6.55 3.12
N MET A 65 -6.39 7.28 3.55
CA MET A 65 -5.74 7.10 4.84
C MET A 65 -6.72 7.30 6.00
N THR A 66 -7.40 8.44 6.06
CA THR A 66 -8.39 8.74 7.11
C THR A 66 -9.51 7.71 7.14
N ARG A 67 -10.14 7.43 5.98
CA ARG A 67 -11.23 6.43 5.91
C ARG A 67 -10.80 5.07 6.42
N ASN A 68 -9.68 4.55 5.93
CA ASN A 68 -9.27 3.17 6.22
C ASN A 68 -8.79 3.02 7.68
N ALA A 69 -8.23 4.08 8.27
CA ALA A 69 -7.88 4.09 9.68
C ALA A 69 -9.12 4.22 10.60
N GLU A 70 -10.11 5.03 10.22
CA GLU A 70 -11.41 5.07 10.91
C GLU A 70 -12.12 3.72 10.85
N ASP A 71 -12.16 3.08 9.68
CA ASP A 71 -12.71 1.73 9.49
C ASP A 71 -11.97 0.72 10.40
N LEU A 72 -10.63 0.78 10.46
CA LEU A 72 -9.83 -0.10 11.30
C LEU A 72 -10.06 0.13 12.80
N SER A 73 -10.19 1.39 13.23
CA SER A 73 -10.51 1.74 14.63
C SER A 73 -11.87 1.17 15.01
N GLN A 74 -12.88 1.33 14.16
CA GLN A 74 -14.22 0.78 14.38
C GLN A 74 -14.22 -0.75 14.48
N VAL A 75 -13.46 -1.43 13.63
CA VAL A 75 -13.30 -2.90 13.72
C VAL A 75 -12.64 -3.28 15.05
N SER A 76 -11.62 -2.54 15.49
CA SER A 76 -10.93 -2.76 16.77
C SER A 76 -11.86 -2.57 17.97
N GLU A 77 -12.64 -1.49 17.98
CA GLU A 77 -13.59 -1.17 19.05
C GLU A 77 -14.75 -2.17 19.11
N THR A 78 -15.24 -2.62 17.95
CA THR A 78 -16.42 -3.49 17.87
C THR A 78 -16.08 -4.97 18.07
N PHE A 79 -14.98 -5.44 17.48
CA PHE A 79 -14.63 -6.85 17.39
C PHE A 79 -13.31 -7.22 18.08
N GLY A 80 -12.59 -6.23 18.63
CA GLY A 80 -11.32 -6.40 19.33
C GLY A 80 -10.09 -6.37 18.43
N ALA A 81 -8.94 -6.17 19.06
CA ALA A 81 -7.65 -5.99 18.38
C ALA A 81 -7.26 -7.16 17.46
N TRP A 82 -7.62 -8.40 17.82
CA TRP A 82 -7.35 -9.57 16.98
C TRP A 82 -8.08 -9.51 15.64
N ALA A 83 -9.38 -9.19 15.66
CA ALA A 83 -10.19 -9.07 14.46
C ALA A 83 -9.71 -7.91 13.59
N ALA A 84 -9.37 -6.78 14.21
CA ALA A 84 -8.81 -5.62 13.52
C ALA A 84 -7.47 -5.92 12.85
N MET A 85 -6.60 -6.68 13.51
CA MET A 85 -5.34 -7.12 12.91
C MET A 85 -5.56 -8.03 11.70
N MET A 86 -6.45 -9.01 11.79
CA MET A 86 -6.77 -9.86 10.63
C MET A 86 -7.38 -9.05 9.49
N TYR A 87 -8.22 -8.07 9.80
CA TYR A 87 -8.78 -7.13 8.83
C TYR A 87 -7.67 -6.30 8.17
N PHE A 88 -6.73 -5.75 8.94
CA PHE A 88 -5.57 -5.01 8.42
C PHE A 88 -4.75 -5.88 7.45
N VAL A 89 -4.34 -7.07 7.91
CA VAL A 89 -3.55 -8.04 7.12
C VAL A 89 -4.24 -8.39 5.79
N GLU A 90 -5.54 -8.68 5.84
CA GLU A 90 -6.32 -9.05 4.65
C GLU A 90 -6.41 -7.91 3.62
N ASN A 91 -6.46 -6.67 4.08
CA ASN A 91 -6.54 -5.51 3.18
C ASN A 91 -5.18 -5.09 2.61
N VAL A 92 -4.08 -5.21 3.36
CA VAL A 92 -2.73 -4.76 2.92
C VAL A 92 -1.94 -5.82 2.13
N LYS A 93 -2.34 -7.10 2.20
CA LYS A 93 -1.65 -8.15 1.44
C LYS A 93 -1.70 -7.86 -0.07
N PRO A 94 -0.78 -8.43 -0.88
CA PRO A 94 -0.84 -8.30 -2.34
C PRO A 94 -2.22 -8.65 -2.92
N GLY A 95 -2.78 -7.76 -3.74
CA GLY A 95 -4.13 -7.87 -4.29
C GLY A 95 -5.26 -7.56 -3.31
N GLY A 96 -4.96 -7.24 -2.05
CA GLY A 96 -5.90 -6.73 -1.07
C GLY A 96 -6.36 -5.31 -1.42
N LYS A 97 -7.46 -4.87 -0.81
CA LYS A 97 -8.10 -3.58 -1.11
C LYS A 97 -7.16 -2.38 -0.90
N TRP A 98 -6.18 -2.48 -0.02
CA TRP A 98 -5.22 -1.42 0.29
C TRP A 98 -3.87 -1.62 -0.41
N ASP A 99 -3.71 -2.66 -1.24
CA ASP A 99 -2.55 -2.81 -2.12
C ASP A 99 -2.72 -1.91 -3.35
N PHE A 100 -2.57 -0.60 -3.18
CA PHE A 100 -2.90 0.43 -4.18
C PHE A 100 -2.21 0.23 -5.54
N LYS A 101 -1.01 -0.38 -5.57
CA LYS A 101 -0.32 -0.73 -6.82
C LYS A 101 -1.08 -1.74 -7.69
N SER A 102 -1.95 -2.54 -7.07
CA SER A 102 -2.80 -3.51 -7.77
C SER A 102 -4.17 -2.94 -8.13
N GLN A 103 -4.52 -1.74 -7.66
CA GLN A 103 -5.84 -1.15 -7.84
C GLN A 103 -5.87 -0.19 -9.04
N ALA A 104 -6.73 -0.49 -10.02
CA ALA A 104 -6.84 0.29 -11.25
C ALA A 104 -7.21 1.77 -11.00
N GLU A 105 -8.01 2.03 -9.96
CA GLU A 105 -8.42 3.39 -9.54
C GLU A 105 -7.26 4.30 -9.15
N TRP A 106 -6.12 3.74 -8.73
CA TRP A 106 -4.92 4.52 -8.45
C TRP A 106 -4.07 4.76 -9.69
N SER A 107 -4.19 3.90 -10.71
CA SER A 107 -3.47 4.02 -11.99
C SER A 107 -1.97 4.30 -11.80
N LEU A 108 -1.36 3.60 -10.84
CA LEU A 108 0.04 3.80 -10.46
C LEU A 108 0.98 3.30 -11.55
N ASN A 109 1.98 4.10 -11.90
CA ASN A 109 2.94 3.81 -12.95
C ASN A 109 4.37 4.14 -12.48
N PRO A 110 5.34 3.23 -12.64
CA PRO A 110 6.72 3.45 -12.22
C PRO A 110 7.43 4.60 -12.95
N ASP A 111 6.96 5.00 -14.13
CA ASP A 111 7.53 6.09 -14.95
C ASP A 111 6.93 7.47 -14.61
N VAL A 112 6.03 7.54 -13.62
CA VAL A 112 5.35 8.77 -13.19
C VAL A 112 5.86 9.20 -11.82
N ILE A 113 6.14 10.51 -11.67
CA ILE A 113 6.41 11.10 -10.36
C ILE A 113 5.08 11.48 -9.72
N TYR A 114 4.91 11.12 -8.46
CA TYR A 114 3.74 11.51 -7.68
C TYR A 114 4.10 12.62 -6.70
N ILE A 115 3.14 13.47 -6.35
CA ILE A 115 3.34 14.54 -5.38
C ILE A 115 2.43 14.31 -4.19
N TYR A 116 3.00 14.40 -2.98
CA TYR A 116 2.27 14.36 -1.72
C TYR A 116 2.76 15.45 -0.78
N ASN A 117 1.87 16.38 -0.41
CA ASN A 117 2.21 17.56 0.40
C ASN A 117 3.42 18.33 -0.15
N GLY A 118 3.54 18.43 -1.48
CA GLY A 118 4.65 19.10 -2.16
C GLY A 118 5.95 18.29 -2.26
N ASN A 119 5.98 17.05 -1.77
CA ASN A 119 7.14 16.16 -1.88
C ASN A 119 6.97 15.16 -3.02
N GLU A 120 8.05 14.87 -3.74
CA GLU A 120 8.07 13.85 -4.79
C GLU A 120 8.09 12.44 -4.20
N LEU A 121 7.23 11.59 -4.77
CA LEU A 121 7.05 10.19 -4.40
C LEU A 121 7.28 9.27 -5.61
N ARG A 122 7.84 8.09 -5.32
CA ARG A 122 7.78 6.90 -6.18
C ARG A 122 6.36 6.33 -6.10
N TYR A 123 5.96 5.60 -7.13
CA TYR A 123 4.61 5.02 -7.22
C TYR A 123 4.24 4.14 -6.01
N ASP A 124 5.17 3.38 -5.45
CA ASP A 124 4.99 2.49 -4.31
C ASP A 124 5.07 3.20 -2.94
N ASP A 125 5.73 4.37 -2.84
CA ASP A 125 5.76 5.19 -1.62
C ASP A 125 4.34 5.50 -1.13
N ILE A 126 3.38 5.66 -2.06
CA ILE A 126 1.97 5.93 -1.76
C ILE A 126 1.38 4.83 -0.87
N GLY A 127 1.65 3.55 -1.21
CA GLY A 127 1.21 2.40 -0.43
C GLY A 127 1.94 2.30 0.91
N ASN A 128 3.24 2.61 0.94
CA ASN A 128 4.05 2.60 2.16
C ASN A 128 3.59 3.65 3.18
N ILE A 129 3.29 4.87 2.72
CA ILE A 129 2.75 5.95 3.55
C ILE A 129 1.39 5.53 4.12
N HIS A 130 0.51 4.98 3.28
CA HIS A 130 -0.80 4.48 3.71
C HIS A 130 -0.68 3.37 4.77
N TYR A 131 0.21 2.41 4.54
CA TYR A 131 0.47 1.30 5.46
C TYR A 131 0.91 1.80 6.84
N GLY A 132 1.84 2.77 6.88
CA GLY A 132 2.30 3.39 8.12
C GLY A 132 1.18 4.12 8.87
N TYR A 133 0.43 4.95 8.15
CA TYR A 133 -0.66 5.76 8.72
C TYR A 133 -1.78 4.89 9.30
N VAL A 134 -2.31 3.96 8.51
CA VAL A 134 -3.41 3.09 8.95
C VAL A 134 -2.93 2.08 10.00
N GLY A 135 -1.71 1.56 9.84
CA GLY A 135 -1.12 0.62 10.78
C GLY A 135 -0.91 1.21 12.18
N HIS A 136 -0.73 2.54 12.29
CA HIS A 136 -0.59 3.24 13.56
C HIS A 136 -1.73 2.93 14.54
N VAL A 137 -2.94 2.72 14.04
CA VAL A 137 -4.13 2.42 14.85
C VAL A 137 -3.92 1.21 15.76
N LEU A 138 -3.13 0.21 15.34
CA LEU A 138 -2.96 -1.05 16.05
C LEU A 138 -1.53 -1.35 16.52
N PHE A 139 -0.54 -0.78 15.85
CA PHE A 139 0.85 -1.22 15.98
C PHE A 139 1.78 -0.06 16.35
N SER A 140 2.86 -0.37 17.06
CA SER A 140 3.97 0.58 17.17
C SER A 140 4.68 0.71 15.83
N GLU A 141 5.38 1.83 15.64
CA GLU A 141 6.23 2.05 14.47
C GLU A 141 7.21 0.90 14.25
N GLN A 142 7.89 0.46 15.34
CA GLN A 142 8.84 -0.64 15.26
C GLN A 142 8.16 -1.94 14.82
N ALA A 143 6.91 -2.17 15.22
CA ALA A 143 6.17 -3.35 14.81
C ALA A 143 5.82 -3.33 13.32
N LEU A 144 5.46 -2.17 12.77
CA LEU A 144 5.19 -1.99 11.34
C LEU A 144 6.46 -2.15 10.51
N LEU A 145 7.58 -1.57 10.96
CA LEU A 145 8.88 -1.69 10.29
C LEU A 145 9.45 -3.11 10.39
N GLN A 146 9.07 -3.87 11.42
CA GLN A 146 9.51 -5.24 11.65
C GLN A 146 8.43 -6.28 11.29
N ALA A 147 7.38 -5.93 10.52
CA ALA A 147 6.15 -6.73 10.41
C ALA A 147 6.33 -8.17 9.90
N GLY A 148 7.53 -8.60 9.49
CA GLY A 148 7.88 -10.02 9.41
C GLY A 148 7.85 -10.78 10.75
N GLY A 149 8.15 -10.12 11.87
CA GLY A 149 8.28 -10.74 13.20
C GLY A 149 7.00 -10.75 14.05
N LEU A 150 6.23 -9.64 14.11
CA LEU A 150 5.02 -9.59 14.96
C LEU A 150 3.83 -10.35 14.37
N VAL A 151 3.70 -10.39 13.05
CA VAL A 151 2.64 -11.15 12.39
C VAL A 151 2.79 -12.65 12.70
N GLN A 152 4.01 -13.16 12.91
CA GLN A 152 4.25 -14.54 13.35
C GLN A 152 3.73 -14.82 14.76
N VAL A 153 4.02 -13.92 15.71
CA VAL A 153 3.65 -14.10 17.13
C VAL A 153 2.14 -14.00 17.32
N TYR A 154 1.50 -13.11 16.57
CA TYR A 154 0.08 -12.91 16.65
C TYR A 154 -0.68 -13.81 15.67
N ALA A 155 -0.54 -13.65 14.35
CA ALA A 155 -1.47 -14.25 13.36
C ALA A 155 -1.36 -15.78 13.18
N GLY A 156 -0.29 -16.42 13.67
CA GLY A 156 -0.07 -17.88 13.60
C GLY A 156 -0.06 -18.51 12.19
N THR A 157 -0.40 -17.79 11.12
CA THR A 157 -0.75 -18.37 9.81
C THR A 157 -0.55 -17.46 8.58
N SER A 158 -0.15 -16.20 8.72
CA SER A 158 0.03 -15.32 7.55
C SER A 158 1.44 -15.46 6.96
N LYS A 159 1.53 -15.94 5.71
CA LYS A 159 2.79 -16.26 5.03
C LYS A 159 3.74 -15.06 5.01
N LEU A 160 4.89 -15.22 5.67
CA LEU A 160 5.98 -14.25 5.83
C LEU A 160 6.43 -13.59 4.52
N SER A 161 6.30 -14.32 3.41
CA SER A 161 6.71 -13.87 2.07
C SER A 161 6.02 -12.58 1.62
N TYR A 162 4.79 -12.31 2.06
CA TYR A 162 4.06 -11.11 1.64
C TYR A 162 4.62 -9.85 2.24
N TYR A 163 5.14 -9.92 3.47
CA TYR A 163 5.72 -8.78 4.15
C TYR A 163 7.17 -8.58 3.73
N ASN A 164 7.94 -9.65 3.53
CA ASN A 164 9.35 -9.54 3.13
C ASN A 164 9.59 -8.66 1.89
N SER A 165 8.67 -8.65 0.91
CA SER A 165 8.82 -7.81 -0.29
C SER A 165 8.65 -6.30 -0.07
N TRP A 166 8.10 -5.87 1.07
CA TRP A 166 7.84 -4.45 1.38
C TRP A 166 8.94 -3.81 2.26
N PHE A 167 9.92 -4.58 2.75
CA PHE A 167 10.86 -4.11 3.77
C PHE A 167 12.33 -4.28 3.39
N ASP A 168 12.63 -4.73 2.17
CA ASP A 168 14.01 -4.93 1.70
C ASP A 168 14.67 -3.60 1.23
N ASP A 169 13.89 -2.56 0.92
CA ASP A 169 14.37 -1.23 0.51
C ASP A 169 14.32 -0.23 1.71
N PRO A 170 15.45 0.41 2.08
CA PRO A 170 15.48 1.47 3.09
C PRO A 170 14.50 2.63 2.82
N ARG A 171 14.12 2.86 1.56
CA ARG A 171 13.09 3.83 1.18
C ARG A 171 11.72 3.44 1.71
N ASP A 172 11.35 2.17 1.63
CA ASP A 172 10.05 1.69 2.09
C ASP A 172 9.89 1.93 3.59
N SER A 173 10.93 1.57 4.36
CA SER A 173 10.99 1.83 5.81
C SER A 173 10.82 3.32 6.13
N LYS A 174 11.48 4.20 5.35
CA LYS A 174 11.35 5.65 5.53
C LYS A 174 9.92 6.14 5.27
N MET A 175 9.26 5.63 4.23
CA MET A 175 7.91 6.07 3.86
C MET A 175 6.84 5.51 4.81
N ILE A 176 7.04 4.31 5.34
CA ILE A 176 6.21 3.74 6.40
C ILE A 176 6.33 4.59 7.68
N SER A 177 7.56 4.91 8.10
CA SER A 177 7.80 5.81 9.25
C SER A 177 7.18 7.20 9.01
N TYR A 178 7.35 7.76 7.81
CA TYR A 178 6.73 9.04 7.45
C TYR A 178 5.20 8.98 7.58
N GLY A 179 4.56 7.96 7.01
CA GLY A 179 3.11 7.74 7.14
C GLY A 179 2.66 7.56 8.59
N TYR A 180 3.41 6.79 9.37
CA TYR A 180 3.13 6.56 10.79
C TYR A 180 3.08 7.86 11.61
N HIS A 181 3.91 8.84 11.27
CA HIS A 181 3.98 10.13 11.96
C HIS A 181 3.01 11.19 11.42
N LEU A 182 2.21 10.86 10.41
CA LEU A 182 1.13 11.74 9.92
C LEU A 182 -0.20 11.52 10.67
N TRP A 183 -0.35 10.40 11.39
CA TRP A 183 -1.54 10.05 12.20
C TRP A 183 -1.71 10.97 13.40
#